data_AF-A0AA96JV06-F1
#
_entry.id   AF-A0AA96JV06-F1
#
_cell.length_a   1.000
_cell.length_b   1.000
_cell.length_c   1.000
_cell.angle_alpha   90.00
_cell.angle_beta   90.00
_cell.angle_gamma   90.00
#
_symmetry.space_group_name_H-M   'P 1'
#
loop_
_entity.id
_entity.type
_entity.pdbx_description
1 polymer ?
#
loop_
_entity_poly.entity_id
_entity_poly.type
_entity_poly.pdbx_seq_one_letter_code
_entity_poly.pdbx_strand_id
1 'polypeptide(L)'
;MWKKLLFIITVLVALPVTVHASDGQDPDTVIKQLCEAKWGDAYGGQEYCLEKEYRGLESIQEFGTRYPQGTQEYTILANCLEKWTDSIGEKSFEMVVYCTNRQVKVYRNLN
;
A
#
# COMPACT_ATOMS: atom_id res chain seq x y z
N MET A 1 41.36 25.71 36.50
CA MET A 1 40.58 24.60 37.10
C MET A 1 39.62 24.04 36.05
N TRP A 2 39.99 22.94 35.40
CA TRP A 2 39.15 22.28 34.39
C TRP A 2 38.21 21.27 35.05
N LYS A 3 36.90 21.53 35.02
CA LYS A 3 35.90 20.50 35.31
C LYS A 3 35.53 19.81 33.99
N LYS A 4 36.03 18.59 33.82
CA LYS A 4 35.57 17.64 32.81
C LYS A 4 34.14 17.23 33.18
N LEU A 5 33.16 17.69 32.41
CA LEU A 5 31.81 17.15 32.44
C LEU A 5 31.72 16.06 31.37
N LEU A 6 31.91 14.82 31.83
CA LEU A 6 31.49 13.60 31.14
C LEU A 6 29.97 13.51 31.28
N PHE A 7 29.22 13.57 30.18
CA PHE A 7 27.83 13.11 30.16
C PHE A 7 27.52 12.35 28.87
N ILE A 8 27.61 11.03 29.00
CA ILE A 8 26.71 9.99 28.48
C ILE A 8 26.39 10.06 26.98
N ILE A 9 27.14 9.28 26.20
CA ILE A 9 26.74 8.83 24.87
C ILE A 9 25.48 7.96 25.04
N THR A 10 24.31 8.52 24.74
CA THR A 10 23.11 7.73 24.53
C THR A 10 23.30 6.99 23.21
N VAL A 11 23.69 5.72 23.29
CA VAL A 11 23.63 4.83 22.13
C VAL A 11 22.16 4.60 21.85
N LEU A 12 21.61 5.36 20.90
CA LEU A 12 20.33 5.07 20.29
C LEU A 12 20.51 3.77 19.52
N VAL A 13 20.20 2.65 20.15
CA VAL A 13 20.15 1.34 19.50
C VAL A 13 19.00 1.41 18.48
N ALA A 14 19.35 1.67 17.22
CA ALA A 14 18.42 1.51 16.12
C ALA A 14 18.06 0.02 16.05
N LEU A 15 16.87 -0.32 16.56
CA LEU A 15 16.30 -1.64 16.31
C LEU A 15 16.11 -1.77 14.80
N PRO A 16 16.63 -2.83 14.15
CA PRO A 16 16.29 -3.09 12.76
C PRO A 16 14.79 -3.36 12.70
N VAL A 17 14.03 -2.45 12.09
CA VAL A 17 12.65 -2.74 11.66
C VAL A 17 12.78 -3.83 10.60
N THR A 18 12.59 -5.08 11.02
CA THR A 18 12.45 -6.20 10.09
C THR A 18 11.09 -6.09 9.45
N VAL A 19 11.03 -5.41 8.31
CA VAL A 19 9.88 -5.46 7.40
C VAL A 19 9.84 -6.88 6.84
N HIS A 20 8.93 -7.71 7.33
CA HIS A 20 8.67 -9.01 6.75
C HIS A 20 7.75 -8.82 5.54
N ALA A 21 8.31 -8.92 4.34
CA ALA A 21 7.54 -9.04 3.12
C ALA A 21 6.81 -10.39 3.15
N SER A 22 5.51 -10.38 3.48
CA SER A 22 4.65 -11.57 3.43
C SER A 22 3.97 -11.67 2.07
N ASP A 23 4.65 -12.30 1.11
CA ASP A 23 4.00 -12.80 -0.11
C ASP A 23 3.00 -13.90 0.30
N GLY A 24 1.70 -13.62 0.15
CA GLY A 24 0.61 -14.55 0.49
C GLY A 24 -0.32 -14.10 1.63
N GLN A 25 -0.21 -12.86 2.10
CA GLN A 25 -1.12 -12.34 3.14
C GLN A 25 -2.54 -12.10 2.57
N ASP A 26 -3.54 -12.53 3.34
CA ASP A 26 -4.97 -12.33 3.02
C ASP A 26 -5.29 -10.83 2.83
N PRO A 27 -5.97 -10.42 1.75
CA PRO A 27 -6.26 -9.00 1.47
C PRO A 27 -6.93 -8.27 2.63
N ASP A 28 -7.82 -8.92 3.38
CA ASP A 28 -8.47 -8.32 4.54
C ASP A 28 -7.46 -7.92 5.64
N THR A 29 -6.47 -8.78 5.89
CA THR A 29 -5.40 -8.51 6.85
C THR A 29 -4.54 -7.32 6.40
N VAL A 30 -4.18 -7.26 5.11
CA VAL A 30 -3.41 -6.14 4.53
C VAL A 30 -4.18 -4.82 4.67
N ILE A 31 -5.48 -4.82 4.33
CA ILE A 31 -6.33 -3.63 4.43
C ILE A 31 -6.41 -3.12 5.88
N LYS A 32 -6.63 -4.01 6.84
CA LYS A 32 -6.70 -3.64 8.26
C LYS A 32 -5.38 -3.06 8.77
N GLN A 33 -4.26 -3.70 8.46
CA GLN A 33 -2.93 -3.23 8.85
C GLN A 33 -2.62 -1.86 8.25
N LEU A 34 -2.89 -1.67 6.96
CA LEU A 34 -2.74 -0.38 6.29
C LEU A 34 -3.53 0.73 7.02
N CYS A 35 -4.80 0.48 7.29
CA CYS A 35 -5.68 1.50 7.87
C CYS A 35 -5.36 1.81 9.33
N GLU A 36 -5.01 0.79 10.13
CA GLU A 36 -4.54 0.97 11.50
C GLU A 36 -3.24 1.78 11.54
N ALA A 37 -2.25 1.40 10.73
CA ALA A 37 -0.96 2.07 10.74
C ALA A 37 -1.03 3.51 10.17
N LYS A 38 -1.94 3.78 9.24
CA LYS A 38 -2.14 5.13 8.67
C LYS A 38 -2.86 6.09 9.62
N TRP A 39 -3.84 5.60 10.38
CA TRP A 39 -4.73 6.47 11.16
C TRP A 39 -4.58 6.34 12.68
N GLY A 40 -3.84 5.33 13.18
CA GLY A 40 -3.75 5.04 14.61
C GLY A 40 -5.14 4.91 15.24
N ASP A 41 -5.35 5.39 16.45
CA ASP A 41 -6.64 5.30 17.16
C ASP A 41 -7.74 6.24 16.62
N ALA A 42 -7.51 6.93 15.49
CA ALA A 42 -8.54 7.75 14.86
C ALA A 42 -9.55 6.86 14.11
N TYR A 43 -10.48 6.23 14.85
CA TYR A 43 -11.42 5.23 14.30
C TYR A 43 -12.26 5.73 13.13
N GLY A 44 -12.66 7.00 13.11
CA GLY A 44 -13.38 7.56 11.95
C GLY A 44 -12.51 7.62 10.68
N GLY A 45 -11.20 7.84 10.84
CA GLY A 45 -10.22 7.76 9.75
C GLY A 45 -9.97 6.32 9.31
N GLN A 46 -9.91 5.38 10.27
CA GLN A 46 -9.82 3.95 9.97
C GLN A 46 -11.04 3.47 9.17
N GLU A 47 -12.27 3.79 9.60
CA GLU A 47 -13.50 3.40 8.89
C GLU A 47 -13.48 3.89 7.44
N TYR A 48 -13.15 5.17 7.22
CA TYR A 48 -13.04 5.73 5.88
C TYR A 48 -11.97 5.02 5.04
N CYS A 49 -10.82 4.71 5.64
CA CYS A 49 -9.76 3.97 4.97
C CYS A 49 -10.23 2.56 4.57
N LEU A 50 -10.82 1.82 5.49
CA LEU A 50 -11.34 0.47 5.25
C LEU A 50 -12.34 0.49 4.09
N GLU A 51 -13.30 1.43 4.10
CA GLU A 51 -14.28 1.56 3.01
C GLU A 51 -13.61 1.74 1.64
N LYS A 52 -12.62 2.64 1.56
CA LYS A 52 -11.91 2.91 0.30
C LYS A 52 -11.12 1.71 -0.19
N GLU A 53 -10.41 1.04 0.70
CA GLU A 53 -9.55 -0.09 0.35
C GLU A 53 -10.36 -1.33 -0.05
N TYR A 54 -11.47 -1.63 0.63
CA TYR A 54 -12.36 -2.73 0.20
C TYR A 54 -13.02 -2.45 -1.15
N ARG A 55 -13.51 -1.22 -1.40
CA ARG A 55 -14.03 -0.84 -2.72
C ARG A 55 -12.95 -0.93 -3.80
N GLY A 56 -11.71 -0.59 -3.46
CA GLY A 56 -10.56 -0.75 -4.34
C GLY A 56 -10.32 -2.22 -4.71
N LEU A 57 -10.34 -3.11 -3.71
CA LEU A 57 -10.18 -4.54 -3.91
C LEU A 57 -11.30 -5.15 -4.78
N GLU A 58 -12.56 -4.81 -4.51
CA GLU A 58 -13.71 -5.23 -5.32
C GLU A 58 -13.54 -4.78 -6.78
N SER A 59 -13.16 -3.52 -7.00
CA SER A 59 -12.93 -2.97 -8.35
C SER A 59 -11.81 -3.71 -9.10
N ILE A 60 -10.75 -4.13 -8.40
CA ILE A 60 -9.65 -4.91 -8.99
C ILE A 60 -10.15 -6.32 -9.40
N GLN A 61 -10.96 -6.96 -8.58
CA GLN A 61 -11.53 -8.28 -8.86
C GLN A 61 -12.48 -8.24 -10.08
N GLU A 62 -13.36 -7.24 -10.12
CA GLU A 62 -14.24 -7.00 -11.26
C GLU A 62 -13.45 -6.70 -12.54
N PHE A 63 -12.41 -5.87 -12.43
CA PHE A 63 -11.53 -5.56 -13.56
C PHE A 63 -10.85 -6.82 -14.10
N GLY A 64 -10.30 -7.66 -13.22
CA GLY A 64 -9.66 -8.93 -13.60
C GLY A 64 -10.63 -9.93 -14.25
N THR A 65 -11.90 -9.91 -13.85
CA THR A 65 -12.96 -10.72 -14.49
C THR A 65 -13.30 -10.19 -15.88
N ARG A 66 -13.37 -8.86 -16.03
CA ARG A 66 -13.65 -8.21 -17.32
C ARG A 66 -12.50 -8.33 -18.31
N TYR A 67 -11.27 -8.25 -17.81
CA TYR A 67 -10.04 -8.27 -18.59
C TYR A 67 -9.15 -9.40 -18.07
N PRO A 68 -9.36 -10.65 -18.54
CA PRO A 68 -8.63 -11.79 -18.06
C PRO A 68 -7.15 -11.75 -18.47
N GLN A 69 -6.37 -12.68 -17.91
CA GLN A 69 -4.96 -12.87 -18.24
C GLN A 69 -4.73 -12.96 -19.75
N GLY A 70 -3.65 -12.33 -20.21
CA GLY A 70 -3.29 -12.24 -21.62
C GLY A 70 -3.81 -10.99 -22.32
N THR A 71 -4.70 -10.22 -21.70
CA THR A 71 -5.08 -8.88 -22.21
C THR A 71 -4.06 -7.81 -21.81
N GLN A 72 -3.93 -6.76 -22.62
CA GLN A 72 -3.06 -5.63 -22.28
C GLN A 72 -3.56 -4.87 -21.04
N GLU A 73 -4.87 -4.77 -20.87
CA GLU A 73 -5.50 -4.28 -19.63
C GLU A 73 -5.04 -5.06 -18.40
N TYR A 74 -5.00 -6.40 -18.47
CA TYR A 74 -4.52 -7.22 -17.37
C TYR A 74 -3.03 -6.94 -17.06
N THR A 75 -2.19 -6.82 -18.10
CA THR A 75 -0.77 -6.45 -17.93
C THR A 75 -0.62 -5.08 -17.25
N ILE A 76 -1.48 -4.11 -17.58
CA ILE A 76 -1.50 -2.81 -16.91
C ILE A 76 -1.86 -2.97 -15.43
N LEU A 77 -2.91 -3.75 -15.09
CA LEU A 77 -3.29 -4.02 -13.72
C LEU A 77 -2.15 -4.67 -12.93
N ALA A 78 -1.51 -5.71 -13.49
CA ALA A 78 -0.40 -6.41 -12.85
C ALA A 78 0.77 -5.45 -12.51
N ASN A 79 1.14 -4.58 -13.45
CA ASN A 79 2.16 -3.56 -13.22
C ASN A 79 1.77 -2.55 -12.13
N CYS A 80 0.50 -2.17 -12.05
CA CYS A 80 0.01 -1.28 -10.99
C CYS A 80 0.02 -1.97 -9.62
N LEU A 81 -0.33 -3.26 -9.55
CA LEU A 81 -0.28 -4.07 -8.32
C LEU A 81 1.13 -4.22 -7.77
N GLU A 82 2.14 -4.32 -8.63
CA GLU A 82 3.55 -4.41 -8.24
C GLU A 82 4.09 -3.08 -7.72
N LYS A 83 3.69 -1.96 -8.34
CA LYS A 83 4.28 -0.64 -8.05
C LYS A 83 3.70 0.09 -6.85
N TRP A 84 2.41 -0.10 -6.55
CA TRP A 84 1.72 0.76 -5.60
C TRP A 84 1.63 0.12 -4.21
N THR A 85 2.61 0.48 -3.39
CA THR A 85 2.53 0.49 -1.93
C THR A 85 2.28 1.94 -1.45
N ASP A 86 1.67 2.09 -0.29
CA ASP A 86 1.45 3.39 0.35
C ASP A 86 2.73 3.87 1.07
N SER A 87 2.66 5.03 1.74
CA SER A 87 3.78 5.64 2.50
C SER A 87 4.38 4.79 3.62
N ILE A 88 3.67 3.80 4.16
CA ILE A 88 4.13 2.87 5.19
C ILE A 88 4.57 1.51 4.61
N GLY A 89 4.56 1.36 3.28
CA GLY A 89 5.01 0.15 2.59
C GLY A 89 3.92 -0.92 2.41
N GLU A 90 2.70 -0.66 2.85
CA GLU A 90 1.56 -1.57 2.69
C GLU A 90 0.84 -1.34 1.36
N LYS A 91 0.19 -2.38 0.81
CA LYS A 91 -0.51 -2.26 -0.47
C LYS A 91 -1.81 -1.45 -0.31
N SER A 92 -1.96 -0.38 -1.11
CA SER A 92 -3.22 0.37 -1.24
C SER A 92 -3.94 -0.01 -2.53
N PHE A 93 -5.06 -0.72 -2.39
CA PHE A 93 -5.92 -1.15 -3.48
C PHE A 93 -6.62 0.04 -4.15
N GLU A 94 -6.99 1.08 -3.40
CA GLU A 94 -7.52 2.32 -3.99
C GLU A 94 -6.52 2.94 -4.98
N MET A 95 -5.24 3.01 -4.58
CA MET A 95 -4.19 3.56 -5.43
C MET A 95 -3.88 2.67 -6.64
N VAL A 96 -4.00 1.34 -6.49
CA VAL A 96 -3.91 0.41 -7.63
C VAL A 96 -5.03 0.65 -8.63
N VAL A 97 -6.28 0.88 -8.19
CA VAL A 97 -7.41 1.22 -9.07
C VAL A 97 -7.15 2.54 -9.80
N TYR A 98 -6.69 3.57 -9.07
CA TYR A 98 -6.35 4.85 -9.68
C TYR A 98 -5.26 4.70 -10.76
N CYS A 99 -4.19 3.97 -10.46
CA CYS A 99 -3.13 3.66 -11.42
C CYS A 99 -3.68 2.95 -12.65
N THR A 100 -4.45 1.89 -12.45
CA THR A 100 -4.98 1.04 -13.53
C THR A 100 -5.88 1.86 -14.45
N ASN A 101 -6.82 2.61 -13.90
CA ASN A 101 -7.73 3.46 -14.67
C ASN A 101 -6.98 4.52 -15.50
N ARG A 102 -5.97 5.16 -14.90
CA ARG A 102 -5.17 6.16 -15.60
C ARG A 102 -4.38 5.55 -16.76
N GLN A 103 -3.74 4.41 -16.53
CA GLN A 103 -2.91 3.74 -17.53
C GLN A 103 -3.75 3.14 -18.66
N VAL A 104 -4.88 2.51 -18.35
CA VAL A 104 -5.82 2.00 -19.36
C VAL A 104 -6.37 3.13 -20.23
N LYS A 105 -6.72 4.27 -19.63
CA LYS A 105 -7.18 5.45 -20.38
C LYS A 105 -6.11 5.92 -21.37
N VAL A 106 -4.85 6.00 -20.95
CA VAL A 106 -3.74 6.39 -21.83
C VAL A 106 -3.54 5.34 -22.94
N TYR A 107 -3.51 4.06 -22.59
CA TYR A 107 -3.36 2.97 -23.55
C TYR A 107 -4.42 3.02 -24.67
N ARG A 108 -5.69 3.22 -24.31
CA ARG A 108 -6.81 3.32 -25.26
C ARG A 108 -6.80 4.59 -26.11
N ASN A 109 -6.08 5.63 -25.70
CA ASN A 109 -5.95 6.84 -26.52
C ASN A 109 -4.80 6.73 -27.52
N LEU A 110 -3.87 5.81 -27.30
CA LEU A 110 -2.70 5.59 -28.16
C LEU A 110 -2.91 4.51 -29.22
N ASN A 111 -4.00 3.73 -29.13
CA ASN A 111 -4.34 2.61 -30.01
C ASN A 111 -5.79 2.74 -30.48
#